data_AF-M7ZDF8-F1
#
_entry.id   AF-M7ZDF8-F1
#
_cell.length_a   1.000
_cell.length_b   1.000
_cell.length_c   1.000
_cell.angle_alpha   90.00
_cell.angle_beta   90.00
_cell.angle_gamma   90.00
#
_symmetry.space_group_name_H-M   'P 1'
#
loop_
_entity.id
_entity.type
_entity.pdbx_description
1 polymer ?
#
loop_
_entity_poly.entity_id
_entity_poly.type
_entity_poly.pdbx_seq_one_letter_code
_entity_poly.pdbx_strand_id
1 'polypeptide(L)'
;MAGSRLVHLFLLILFFPSLRAAPNTTAVVSRIAFGSCANQSAPQPVWEAIVGFDPQVFIWLGDNVYGDNKRPFRVFGRERTVGPWRNVPRFYPATEEELRRKYELAKANPGFRARQWPLYVDSSHDFRTW
;
A
#
# COMPACT_ATOMS: atom_id res chain seq x y z
N MET A 1 7.93 50.75 -24.56
CA MET A 1 7.61 49.52 -25.35
C MET A 1 8.34 48.28 -24.78
N ALA A 2 8.23 48.00 -23.47
CA ALA A 2 8.91 46.86 -22.82
C ALA A 2 7.93 45.83 -22.19
N GLY A 3 6.69 46.23 -21.88
CA GLY A 3 5.71 45.36 -21.21
C GLY A 3 5.11 44.25 -22.09
N SER A 4 4.98 44.48 -23.40
CA SER A 4 4.37 43.49 -24.31
C SER A 4 5.18 42.20 -24.42
N ARG A 5 6.51 42.29 -24.36
CA ARG A 5 7.41 41.12 -24.49
C ARG A 5 7.34 40.21 -23.26
N LEU A 6 7.10 40.78 -22.08
CA LEU A 6 7.00 40.02 -20.81
C LEU A 6 5.67 39.26 -20.72
N VAL A 7 4.58 39.85 -21.22
CA VAL A 7 3.25 39.21 -21.28
C VAL A 7 3.26 38.04 -22.26
N HIS A 8 3.92 38.15 -23.41
CA HIS A 8 4.06 37.04 -24.36
C HIS A 8 4.92 35.89 -23.81
N LEU A 9 5.96 36.18 -23.03
CA LEU A 9 6.80 35.16 -22.39
C LEU A 9 6.02 34.39 -21.30
N PHE A 10 5.20 35.10 -20.51
CA PHE A 10 4.32 34.49 -19.49
C PHE A 10 3.21 33.63 -20.11
N LEU A 11 2.61 34.11 -21.21
CA LEU A 11 1.62 33.34 -21.97
C LEU A 11 2.22 32.10 -22.61
N LEU A 12 3.45 32.16 -23.13
CA LEU A 12 4.14 30.98 -23.66
C LEU A 12 4.33 29.90 -22.57
N ILE A 13 4.77 30.25 -21.36
CA ILE A 13 4.96 29.27 -20.28
C ILE A 13 3.64 28.63 -19.83
N LEU A 14 2.53 29.38 -19.86
CA LEU A 14 1.19 28.86 -19.55
C LEU A 14 0.55 28.05 -20.69
N PHE A 15 0.97 28.27 -21.93
CA PHE A 15 0.44 27.59 -23.13
C PHE A 15 1.40 26.57 -23.76
N PHE A 16 2.60 26.36 -23.19
CA PHE A 16 3.45 25.24 -23.55
C PHE A 16 2.74 23.97 -23.06
N PRO A 17 2.14 23.15 -23.96
CA PRO A 17 1.62 21.87 -23.54
C PRO A 17 2.80 21.11 -22.96
N SER A 18 2.64 20.59 -21.74
CA SER A 18 3.61 19.64 -21.21
C SER A 18 3.73 18.52 -22.23
N LEU A 19 4.89 18.42 -22.89
CA LEU A 19 5.21 17.28 -23.74
C LEU A 19 5.25 16.06 -22.82
N ARG A 20 4.09 15.43 -22.60
CA ARG A 20 4.03 14.09 -22.04
C ARG A 20 4.57 13.18 -23.12
N ALA A 21 5.81 12.73 -22.95
CA ALA A 21 6.34 11.64 -23.74
C ALA A 21 5.30 10.51 -23.72
N ALA A 22 4.88 10.06 -24.91
CA ALA A 22 3.99 8.91 -25.00
C ALA A 22 4.64 7.74 -24.26
N PRO A 23 3.88 6.95 -23.49
CA PRO A 23 4.44 5.76 -22.85
C PRO A 23 5.06 4.90 -23.95
N ASN A 24 6.36 4.63 -23.86
CA ASN A 24 7.04 3.69 -24.74
C ASN A 24 6.44 2.32 -24.47
N THR A 25 5.46 1.91 -25.28
CA THR A 25 4.81 0.60 -25.22
C THR A 25 5.76 -0.55 -25.53
N THR A 26 6.98 -0.24 -25.97
CA THR A 26 8.10 -1.17 -26.20
C THR A 26 9.12 -1.21 -25.05
N ALA A 27 8.95 -0.39 -24.00
CA ALA A 27 9.87 -0.38 -22.87
C ALA A 27 9.73 -1.68 -22.07
N VAL A 28 10.76 -2.52 -22.12
CA VAL A 28 10.83 -3.77 -21.36
C VAL A 28 10.94 -3.46 -19.86
N VAL A 29 10.04 -4.05 -19.07
CA VAL A 29 10.13 -4.00 -17.60
C VAL A 29 11.34 -4.83 -17.16
N SER A 30 12.33 -4.20 -16.52
CA SER A 30 13.58 -4.81 -16.09
C SER A 30 13.88 -4.64 -14.60
N ARG A 31 13.16 -3.75 -13.91
CA ARG A 31 13.28 -3.53 -12.46
C ARG A 31 11.96 -3.84 -11.77
N ILE A 32 11.87 -5.04 -11.21
CA ILE A 32 10.67 -5.53 -10.52
C ILE A 32 11.01 -5.73 -9.05
N ALA A 33 10.21 -5.13 -8.17
CA ALA A 33 10.21 -5.45 -6.76
C ALA A 33 8.97 -6.28 -6.42
N PHE A 34 9.05 -7.13 -5.40
CA PHE A 34 7.91 -7.90 -4.93
C PHE A 34 8.02 -8.13 -3.42
N GLY A 35 6.89 -8.34 -2.76
CA GLY A 35 6.86 -8.57 -1.31
C GLY A 35 5.50 -9.00 -0.78
N SER A 36 5.51 -9.46 0.46
CA SER A 36 4.33 -9.87 1.24
C SER A 36 4.54 -9.54 2.72
N CYS A 37 3.54 -9.87 3.55
CA CYS A 37 3.67 -9.83 5.02
C CYS A 37 3.94 -8.44 5.61
N ALA A 38 3.44 -7.39 4.98
CA ALA A 38 3.64 -6.01 5.42
C ALA A 38 2.61 -5.62 6.50
N ASN A 39 2.79 -6.14 7.72
CA ASN A 39 1.87 -5.88 8.83
C ASN A 39 1.69 -4.37 9.07
N GLN A 40 0.49 -3.87 8.82
CA GLN A 40 0.10 -2.46 8.89
C GLN A 40 0.35 -1.78 10.25
N SER A 41 0.45 -2.55 11.32
CA SER A 41 0.67 -2.04 12.68
C SER A 41 2.14 -2.10 13.13
N ALA A 42 3.04 -2.61 12.29
CA ALA A 42 4.46 -2.73 12.57
C ALA A 42 5.28 -1.67 11.80
N PRO A 43 6.47 -1.26 12.30
CA PRO A 43 7.42 -0.50 11.51
C PRO A 43 7.84 -1.28 10.25
N GLN A 44 7.89 -0.60 9.09
CA GLN A 44 8.22 -1.21 7.80
C GLN A 44 9.41 -0.48 7.14
N PRO A 45 10.65 -0.64 7.65
CA PRO A 45 11.84 0.01 7.09
C PRO A 45 12.20 -0.48 5.67
N VAL A 46 11.66 -1.64 5.27
CA VAL A 46 11.88 -2.23 3.93
C VAL A 46 11.48 -1.28 2.79
N TRP A 47 10.54 -0.37 3.03
CA TRP A 47 10.13 0.60 2.01
C TRP A 47 11.24 1.52 1.55
N GLU A 48 12.18 1.87 2.43
CA GLU A 48 13.32 2.72 2.05
C GLU A 48 14.19 2.02 1.01
N ALA A 49 14.46 0.73 1.21
CA ALA A 49 15.20 -0.09 0.27
C ALA A 49 14.44 -0.28 -1.06
N ILE A 50 13.12 -0.52 -1.00
CA ILE A 50 12.28 -0.68 -2.19
C ILE A 50 12.21 0.63 -2.99
N VAL A 51 12.07 1.78 -2.32
CA VAL A 51 12.07 3.09 -2.97
C VAL A 51 13.43 3.38 -3.59
N GLY A 52 14.52 3.13 -2.86
CA GLY A 52 15.89 3.29 -3.37
C GLY A 52 16.23 2.36 -4.53
N PHE A 53 15.61 1.18 -4.61
CA PHE A 53 15.74 0.28 -5.76
C PHE A 53 15.07 0.83 -7.04
N ASP A 54 14.20 1.84 -6.94
CA ASP A 54 13.49 2.44 -8.07
C ASP A 54 12.83 1.40 -9.02
N PRO A 55 11.93 0.54 -8.51
CA PRO A 55 11.24 -0.43 -9.33
C PRO A 55 10.24 0.25 -10.28
N GLN A 56 10.15 -0.27 -11.51
CA GLN A 56 9.12 0.09 -12.48
C GLN A 56 7.76 -0.50 -12.08
N VAL A 57 7.77 -1.69 -11.48
CA VAL A 57 6.60 -2.40 -10.98
C VAL A 57 6.90 -3.01 -9.61
N PHE A 58 5.94 -2.91 -8.69
CA PHE A 58 5.93 -3.66 -7.44
C PHE A 58 4.79 -4.68 -7.46
N ILE A 59 5.07 -5.92 -7.10
CA ILE A 59 4.08 -7.01 -7.05
C ILE A 59 3.84 -7.43 -5.61
N TRP A 60 2.61 -7.32 -5.16
CA TRP A 60 2.18 -7.92 -3.90
C TRP A 60 2.00 -9.43 -4.07
N LEU A 61 2.58 -10.20 -3.16
CA LEU A 61 2.48 -11.66 -3.14
C LEU A 61 1.44 -12.18 -2.13
N GLY A 62 0.65 -11.28 -1.53
CA GLY A 62 -0.35 -11.59 -0.50
C GLY A 62 -0.01 -10.97 0.85
N ASP A 63 -0.90 -11.17 1.82
CA ASP A 63 -0.78 -10.64 3.20
C ASP A 63 -0.50 -9.13 3.26
N ASN A 64 -1.16 -8.38 2.36
CA ASN A 64 -1.03 -6.92 2.27
C ASN A 64 -1.64 -6.20 3.48
N VAL A 65 -2.70 -6.80 4.06
CA VAL A 65 -3.37 -6.34 5.28
C VAL A 65 -3.69 -7.56 6.13
N TYR A 66 -3.24 -7.60 7.38
CA TYR A 66 -3.49 -8.72 8.28
C TYR A 66 -4.91 -8.66 8.82
N GLY A 67 -5.74 -9.61 8.37
CA GLY A 67 -7.15 -9.71 8.73
C GLY A 67 -7.44 -10.49 10.00
N ASP A 68 -6.45 -11.09 10.64
CA ASP A 68 -6.63 -11.80 11.89
C ASP A 68 -6.41 -10.90 13.11
N ASN A 69 -7.14 -11.19 14.17
CA ASN A 69 -6.98 -10.57 15.47
C ASN A 69 -6.59 -11.64 16.50
N LYS A 70 -5.58 -11.35 17.31
CA LYS A 70 -5.10 -12.28 18.34
C LYS A 70 -5.97 -12.16 19.60
N ARG A 71 -6.52 -13.28 20.07
CA ARG A 71 -7.24 -13.30 21.35
C ARG A 71 -6.30 -12.97 22.51
N PRO A 72 -6.73 -12.15 23.48
CA PRO A 72 -5.94 -11.91 24.68
C PRO A 72 -5.76 -13.23 25.45
N PHE A 73 -4.62 -13.32 26.14
CA PHE A 73 -4.37 -14.43 27.04
C PHE A 73 -5.09 -14.15 28.36
N ARG A 74 -5.90 -15.09 28.85
CA ARG A 74 -6.56 -14.97 30.16
C ARG A 74 -6.20 -16.17 31.03
N VAL A 75 -5.87 -15.90 32.29
CA VAL A 75 -5.56 -16.94 33.30
C VAL A 75 -6.85 -17.59 33.81
N PHE A 76 -7.96 -16.84 33.86
CA PHE A 76 -9.27 -17.31 34.30
C PHE A 76 -10.36 -16.90 33.30
N GLY A 77 -11.39 -17.74 33.13
CA GLY A 77 -12.56 -17.47 32.26
C GLY A 77 -12.79 -18.50 31.15
N ARG A 78 -13.80 -18.25 30.30
CA ARG A 78 -14.17 -19.12 29.16
C ARG A 78 -13.40 -18.82 27.86
N GLU A 79 -12.48 -17.87 27.89
CA GLU A 79 -11.58 -17.55 26.77
C GLU A 79 -10.28 -18.37 26.87
N ARG A 80 -9.38 -18.27 25.87
CA ARG A 80 -8.18 -19.13 25.75
C ARG A 80 -7.51 -19.42 27.09
N THR A 81 -7.69 -20.65 27.56
CA THR A 81 -7.06 -21.18 28.77
C THR A 81 -5.63 -21.63 28.49
N VAL A 82 -4.80 -21.56 29.52
CA VAL A 82 -3.42 -22.04 29.53
C VAL A 82 -3.46 -23.54 29.81
N GLY A 83 -2.99 -24.38 28.89
CA GLY A 83 -2.93 -25.83 29.09
C GLY A 83 -3.05 -26.66 27.80
N PRO A 84 -2.98 -28.01 27.92
CA PRO A 84 -3.08 -28.93 26.77
C PRO A 84 -4.45 -28.90 26.07
N TRP A 85 -5.48 -28.36 26.74
CA TRP A 85 -6.84 -28.23 26.22
C TRP A 85 -7.06 -26.85 25.61
N ARG A 86 -6.73 -26.69 24.31
CA ARG A 86 -6.98 -25.46 23.54
C ARG A 86 -8.45 -25.39 23.11
N ASN A 87 -9.31 -24.80 23.94
CA ASN A 87 -10.76 -24.78 23.68
C ASN A 87 -11.21 -23.77 22.62
N VAL A 88 -10.38 -22.79 22.24
CA VAL A 88 -10.71 -21.80 21.20
C VAL A 88 -9.49 -21.47 20.31
N PRO A 89 -9.69 -21.14 19.02
CA PRO A 89 -8.63 -20.71 18.12
C PRO A 89 -7.86 -19.49 18.65
N ARG A 90 -6.57 -19.40 18.28
CA ARG A 90 -5.71 -18.27 18.63
C ARG A 90 -6.22 -16.95 18.05
N PHE A 91 -6.71 -17.03 16.83
CA PHE A 91 -7.07 -15.91 16.00
C PHE A 91 -8.57 -15.90 15.73
N TYR A 92 -9.11 -14.73 15.48
CA TYR A 92 -10.46 -14.52 14.96
C TYR A 92 -10.40 -13.54 13.79
N PRO A 93 -11.28 -13.68 12.79
CA PRO A 93 -11.28 -12.78 11.64
C PRO A 93 -11.71 -11.38 12.08
N ALA A 94 -11.11 -10.38 11.46
CA ALA A 94 -11.51 -8.99 11.57
C ALA A 94 -12.82 -8.76 10.80
N THR A 95 -13.64 -7.81 11.24
CA THR A 95 -14.81 -7.38 10.48
C THR A 95 -14.40 -6.61 9.22
N GLU A 96 -15.33 -6.42 8.28
CA GLU A 96 -15.07 -5.61 7.08
C GLU A 96 -14.63 -4.18 7.45
N GLU A 97 -15.27 -3.56 8.45
CA GLU A 97 -14.91 -2.23 8.93
C GLU A 97 -13.53 -2.22 9.60
N GLU A 98 -13.16 -3.27 10.33
CA GLU A 98 -11.83 -3.44 10.89
C GLU A 98 -10.76 -3.59 9.81
N LEU A 99 -11.03 -4.39 8.77
CA LEU A 99 -10.15 -4.55 7.61
C LEU A 99 -9.96 -3.22 6.86
N ARG A 100 -11.04 -2.47 6.62
CA ARG A 100 -10.97 -1.12 6.02
C ARG A 100 -10.10 -0.18 6.85
N ARG A 101 -10.27 -0.17 8.17
CA ARG A 101 -9.43 0.65 9.07
C ARG A 101 -7.96 0.24 9.02
N LYS A 102 -7.69 -1.07 9.03
CA LYS A 102 -6.32 -1.62 8.91
C LYS A 102 -5.69 -1.26 7.56
N TYR A 103 -6.47 -1.26 6.48
CA TYR A 103 -6.00 -0.83 5.16
C TYR A 103 -5.68 0.66 5.12
N GLU A 104 -6.52 1.52 5.69
CA GLU A 104 -6.21 2.95 5.81
C GLU A 104 -4.96 3.21 6.66
N LEU A 105 -4.72 2.39 7.70
CA LEU A 105 -3.48 2.44 8.47
C LEU A 105 -2.25 2.09 7.61
N ALA A 106 -2.34 1.04 6.78
CA ALA A 106 -1.28 0.70 5.84
C ALA A 106 -1.00 1.85 4.86
N LYS A 107 -2.06 2.44 4.30
CA LYS A 107 -1.96 3.63 3.44
C LYS A 107 -1.38 4.85 4.14
N ALA A 108 -1.50 4.98 5.45
CA ALA A 108 -0.88 6.10 6.16
C ALA A 108 0.67 6.04 6.10
N ASN A 109 1.26 4.88 5.83
CA ASN A 109 2.71 4.72 5.70
C ASN A 109 3.23 5.40 4.41
N PRO A 110 4.13 6.40 4.51
CA PRO A 110 4.68 7.09 3.34
C PRO A 110 5.37 6.15 2.36
N GLY A 111 6.07 5.13 2.86
CA GLY A 111 6.78 4.14 2.04
C GLY A 111 5.82 3.26 1.23
N PHE A 112 4.69 2.89 1.82
CA PHE A 112 3.61 2.16 1.15
C PHE A 112 2.95 3.00 0.05
N ARG A 113 2.87 4.33 0.23
CA ARG A 113 2.28 5.28 -0.74
C ARG A 113 3.27 5.89 -1.74
N ALA A 114 4.58 5.68 -1.55
CA ALA A 114 5.66 6.45 -2.16
C ALA A 114 5.65 6.49 -3.70
N ARG A 115 4.85 5.64 -4.34
CA ARG A 115 4.38 5.88 -5.71
C ARG A 115 3.00 5.22 -5.76
N GLN A 116 2.00 5.96 -6.24
CA GLN A 116 0.70 5.39 -6.55
C GLN A 116 0.90 4.43 -7.71
N TRP A 117 1.12 3.13 -7.43
CA TRP A 117 1.20 2.10 -8.46
C TRP A 117 -0.06 2.20 -9.32
N PRO A 118 0.05 2.58 -10.62
CA PRO A 118 -1.12 2.69 -11.49
C PRO A 118 -1.81 1.34 -11.73
N LEU A 119 -1.20 0.25 -11.23
CA LEU A 119 -1.74 -1.11 -11.19
C LEU A 119 -1.92 -1.60 -9.75
N TYR A 120 -2.38 -0.74 -8.82
CA TYR A 120 -3.04 -1.23 -7.63
C TYR A 120 -4.43 -1.71 -8.06
N VAL A 121 -4.54 -2.99 -8.43
CA VAL A 121 -5.84 -3.64 -8.51
C VAL A 121 -6.35 -3.69 -7.08
N ASP A 122 -7.24 -2.77 -6.76
CA ASP A 122 -7.88 -2.68 -5.47
C ASP A 122 -8.85 -3.85 -5.29
N SER A 123 -8.33 -5.02 -4.95
CA SER A 123 -9.12 -6.16 -4.50
C SER A 123 -9.76 -5.93 -3.13
N SER A 124 -9.51 -4.79 -2.48
CA SER A 124 -10.09 -4.45 -1.18
C SER A 124 -11.54 -3.93 -1.29
N HIS A 125 -12.10 -3.81 -2.50
CA HIS A 125 -13.55 -3.63 -2.65
C HIS A 125 -14.36 -4.89 -2.29
N ASP A 126 -13.72 -6.06 -2.27
CA ASP A 126 -14.32 -7.31 -1.82
C ASP A 126 -13.43 -8.02 -0.78
N PHE A 127 -13.49 -7.53 0.46
CA PHE A 127 -12.86 -8.21 1.61
C PHE A 127 -13.46 -9.59 1.92
N ARG A 128 -14.49 -10.06 1.18
CA ARG A 128 -15.15 -11.35 1.42
C ARG A 128 -14.54 -12.50 0.64
N THR A 129 -13.63 -12.23 -0.30
CA THR A 129 -12.99 -13.24 -1.14
C THR A 129 -11.50 -13.37 -0.84
N TRP A 130 -11.14 -13.71 0.40
CA TRP A 130 -9.85 -14.30 0.76
C TRP A 130 -10.05 -15.28 1.93
#